data_AF-A0A4Y2ETD5-F1
#
_entry.id   AF-A0A4Y2ETD5-F1
#
_cell.length_a   1.000
_cell.length_b   1.000
_cell.length_c   1.000
_cell.angle_alpha   90.00
_cell.angle_beta   90.00
_cell.angle_gamma   90.00
#
_symmetry.space_group_name_H-M   'P 1'
#
loop_
_entity.id
_entity.type
_entity.pdbx_description
1 polymer ?
#
loop_
_entity_poly.entity_id
_entity_poly.type
_entity_poly.pdbx_seq_one_letter_code
_entity_poly.pdbx_strand_id
1 'polypeptide(L)'
;MYIDDFICGTNAEMEADEVYHNANIIMKKASLTLMERNSNSHGLRKEYESDKHKDSTHLCDSSSKVLGLEWDTRKNVFSFSKQDIIERKTFVQNLVAEIQEKTSPEVWNHCPGCENPADKITRGLSSVKYLVNDQVWWHGPPLLIQQGTSCVSSYDESDPNPLSIASE
;
A
#
# COMPACT_ATOMS: atom_id res chain seq x y z
N MET A 1 3.89 -6.96 -2.62
CA MET A 1 2.94 -6.16 -1.83
C MET A 1 3.62 -4.85 -1.51
N TYR A 2 3.00 -3.74 -1.85
CA TYR A 2 3.46 -2.40 -1.56
C TYR A 2 2.28 -1.62 -0.98
N ILE A 3 2.31 -1.31 0.32
CA ILE A 3 1.20 -0.67 1.03
C ILE A 3 -0.11 -1.44 0.75
N ASP A 4 -1.05 -0.84 0.02
CA ASP A 4 -2.36 -1.42 -0.27
C ASP A 4 -2.37 -2.26 -1.57
N ASP A 5 -1.29 -2.22 -2.36
CA ASP A 5 -1.19 -2.90 -3.65
C ASP A 5 -0.54 -4.29 -3.53
N PHE A 6 -1.25 -5.33 -3.96
CA PHE A 6 -0.68 -6.67 -4.13
C PHE A 6 -0.30 -6.94 -5.59
N ILE A 7 1.00 -6.88 -5.87
CA ILE A 7 1.57 -7.19 -7.19
C ILE A 7 2.43 -8.45 -7.08
N CYS A 8 2.18 -9.41 -7.96
CA CYS A 8 2.96 -10.63 -8.11
C CYS A 8 3.08 -11.02 -9.59
N GLY A 9 4.17 -11.71 -9.96
CA GLY A 9 4.35 -12.30 -11.28
C GLY A 9 4.41 -13.82 -11.18
N THR A 10 3.80 -14.52 -12.14
CA THR A 10 3.90 -15.97 -12.31
C THR A 10 4.20 -16.29 -13.78
N ASN A 11 4.61 -17.52 -14.06
CA ASN A 11 4.92 -17.94 -15.43
C ASN A 11 3.77 -18.70 -16.10
N ALA A 12 2.75 -19.08 -15.34
CA ALA A 12 1.56 -19.76 -15.83
C ALA A 12 0.27 -19.11 -15.30
N GLU A 13 -0.80 -19.16 -16.12
CA GLU A 13 -2.11 -18.61 -15.75
C GLU A 13 -2.73 -19.35 -14.55
N MET A 14 -2.54 -20.67 -14.49
CA MET A 14 -3.00 -21.51 -13.37
C MET A 14 -2.35 -21.09 -12.04
N GLU A 15 -1.04 -20.82 -12.06
CA GLU A 15 -0.34 -20.31 -10.87
C GLU A 15 -0.84 -18.93 -10.47
N ALA A 16 -1.14 -18.06 -11.44
CA ALA A 16 -1.66 -16.73 -11.16
C ALA A 16 -3.04 -16.79 -10.49
N ASP A 17 -3.89 -17.71 -10.93
CA ASP A 17 -5.21 -17.91 -10.32
C ASP A 17 -5.10 -18.49 -8.90
N GLU A 18 -4.22 -19.47 -8.69
CA GLU A 18 -3.93 -20.00 -7.36
C GLU A 18 -3.41 -18.91 -6.41
N VAL A 19 -2.46 -18.08 -6.86
CA VAL A 19 -1.93 -16.98 -6.05
C VAL A 19 -3.03 -15.99 -5.69
N TYR A 20 -3.88 -15.62 -6.64
CA TYR A 20 -5.01 -14.73 -6.40
C TYR A 20 -6.02 -15.34 -5.40
N HIS A 21 -6.37 -16.62 -5.58
CA HIS A 21 -7.26 -17.34 -4.68
C HIS A 21 -6.73 -17.37 -3.25
N ASN A 22 -5.46 -17.71 -3.09
CA ASN A 22 -4.79 -17.75 -1.79
C ASN A 22 -4.72 -16.35 -1.15
N ALA A 23 -4.38 -15.31 -1.93
CA ALA A 23 -4.37 -13.93 -1.45
C ALA A 23 -5.76 -13.50 -0.96
N ASN A 24 -6.83 -13.81 -1.71
CA ASN A 24 -8.21 -13.53 -1.33
C ASN A 24 -8.60 -14.21 -0.01
N ILE A 25 -8.24 -15.47 0.19
CA ILE A 25 -8.52 -16.18 1.44
C ILE A 25 -7.82 -15.50 2.61
N ILE A 26 -6.54 -15.14 2.45
CA ILE A 26 -5.76 -14.51 3.51
C ILE A 26 -6.35 -13.14 3.87
N MET A 27 -6.66 -12.31 2.86
CA MET A 27 -7.25 -10.98 3.07
C MET A 27 -8.61 -11.09 3.76
N LYS A 28 -9.48 -12.01 3.32
CA LYS A 28 -10.78 -12.24 3.98
C LYS A 28 -10.65 -12.67 5.43
N LYS A 29 -9.65 -13.49 5.77
CA LYS A 29 -9.36 -13.87 7.17
C LYS A 29 -8.90 -12.69 8.02
N ALA A 30 -8.31 -11.68 7.41
CA ALA A 30 -7.92 -10.42 8.05
C ALA A 30 -9.04 -9.36 8.02
N SER A 31 -10.27 -9.72 7.63
CA SER A 31 -11.38 -8.79 7.41
C SER A 31 -11.07 -7.70 6.36
N LEU A 32 -10.18 -8.00 5.41
CA LEU A 32 -9.83 -7.13 4.28
C LEU A 32 -10.40 -7.72 2.98
N THR A 33 -10.76 -6.85 2.04
CA THR A 33 -11.27 -7.25 0.72
C THR A 33 -10.32 -6.76 -0.36
N LEU A 34 -9.88 -7.65 -1.27
CA LEU A 34 -9.16 -7.25 -2.47
C LEU A 34 -10.15 -6.66 -3.47
N MET A 35 -10.05 -5.36 -3.71
CA MET A 35 -11.02 -4.59 -4.49
C MET A 35 -10.76 -4.64 -6.00
N GLU A 36 -9.48 -4.64 -6.41
CA GLU A 36 -9.10 -4.57 -7.83
C GLU A 36 -8.22 -5.75 -8.23
N ARG A 37 -8.50 -6.32 -9.41
CA ARG A 37 -7.73 -7.40 -10.04
C ARG A 37 -7.42 -6.98 -11.48
N ASN A 38 -6.14 -7.04 -11.87
CA ASN A 38 -5.73 -6.80 -13.25
C ASN A 38 -4.59 -7.78 -13.64
N SER A 39 -4.46 -8.09 -14.93
CA SER A 39 -3.48 -9.05 -15.45
C SER A 39 -3.12 -8.75 -16.90
N ASN A 40 -1.88 -9.01 -17.29
CA ASN A 40 -1.46 -8.94 -18.70
C ASN A 40 -1.80 -10.21 -19.51
N SER A 41 -2.28 -11.27 -18.85
CA SER A 41 -2.79 -12.45 -19.54
C SER A 41 -4.19 -12.19 -20.10
N HIS A 42 -4.36 -12.53 -21.37
CA HIS A 42 -5.64 -12.43 -22.05
C HIS A 42 -6.65 -13.48 -21.56
N GLY A 43 -6.21 -14.70 -21.22
CA GLY A 43 -7.09 -15.76 -20.68
C GLY A 43 -7.71 -15.33 -19.36
N LEU A 44 -6.86 -14.90 -18.43
CA LEU A 44 -7.26 -14.42 -17.11
C LEU A 44 -8.16 -13.18 -17.18
N ARG A 45 -7.86 -12.21 -18.05
CA ARG A 45 -8.71 -11.02 -18.20
C ARG A 45 -10.14 -11.36 -18.63
N LYS A 46 -10.30 -12.30 -19.57
CA LYS A 46 -11.64 -12.75 -20.01
C LYS A 46 -12.42 -13.40 -18.88
N GLU A 47 -11.75 -14.24 -18.09
CA GLU A 47 -12.35 -14.89 -16.92
C GLU A 47 -12.84 -13.84 -15.89
N TYR A 48 -12.06 -12.79 -15.65
CA TYR A 48 -12.43 -11.73 -14.70
C TYR A 48 -13.60 -10.89 -15.21
N GLU A 49 -13.62 -10.58 -16.51
CA GLU A 49 -14.72 -9.87 -17.15
C GLU A 49 -16.02 -10.69 -17.08
N SER A 50 -15.95 -12.03 -17.20
CA SER A 50 -17.12 -12.89 -17.01
C SER A 50 -17.62 -12.95 -15.56
N ASP A 51 -16.72 -12.87 -14.57
CA ASP A 51 -17.08 -12.85 -13.15
C ASP A 51 -17.72 -11.51 -12.70
N LYS A 52 -17.37 -10.39 -13.35
CA LYS A 52 -17.85 -9.03 -13.02
C LYS A 52 -19.33 -8.77 -13.33
N HIS A 53 -20.05 -9.68 -14.00
CA HIS A 53 -21.45 -9.49 -14.39
C HIS A 53 -22.50 -9.56 -13.25
N LYS A 54 -22.10 -9.52 -11.96
CA LYS A 54 -23.04 -9.48 -10.83
C LYS A 54 -23.19 -8.14 -10.13
N ASP A 55 -22.31 -7.15 -10.31
CA ASP A 55 -22.53 -5.82 -9.73
C ASP A 55 -21.71 -4.71 -10.43
N SER A 56 -22.42 -3.93 -11.25
CA SER A 56 -22.16 -2.56 -11.72
C SER A 56 -20.86 -2.09 -12.42
N THR A 57 -21.13 -1.30 -13.47
CA THR A 57 -20.32 -0.31 -14.22
C THR A 57 -19.11 -0.74 -15.06
N HIS A 58 -19.29 -0.54 -16.37
CA HIS A 58 -18.29 -0.52 -17.43
C HIS A 58 -17.16 0.48 -17.12
N LEU A 59 -16.03 -0.01 -16.63
CA LEU A 59 -14.73 0.62 -16.83
C LEU A 59 -13.84 -0.42 -17.51
N CYS A 60 -13.96 -0.49 -18.84
CA CYS A 60 -12.90 -1.05 -19.67
C CYS A 60 -11.77 -0.02 -19.69
N ASP A 61 -11.02 0.08 -18.60
CA ASP A 61 -9.70 0.68 -18.66
C ASP A 61 -8.69 -0.45 -18.54
N SER A 62 -8.08 -0.78 -19.67
CA SER A 62 -6.87 -1.61 -19.69
C SER A 62 -5.69 -0.92 -18.98
N SER A 63 -5.90 0.28 -18.44
CA SER A 63 -5.00 1.04 -17.60
C SER A 63 -5.43 0.97 -16.13
N SER A 64 -4.60 0.36 -15.29
CA SER A 64 -4.69 0.55 -13.82
C SER A 64 -3.61 1.54 -13.39
N LYS A 65 -3.94 2.42 -12.45
CA LYS A 65 -2.94 3.24 -11.76
C LYS A 65 -2.27 2.40 -10.70
N VAL A 66 -0.96 2.21 -10.81
CA VAL A 66 -0.12 1.47 -9.87
C VAL A 66 1.05 2.36 -9.48
N LEU A 67 1.13 2.77 -8.21
CA LEU A 67 2.22 3.64 -7.71
C LEU A 67 2.37 4.98 -8.45
N GLY A 68 1.28 5.52 -8.99
CA GLY A 68 1.30 6.73 -9.81
C GLY A 68 1.84 6.51 -11.24
N LEU A 69 1.98 5.26 -11.66
CA LEU A 69 2.20 4.85 -13.05
C LEU A 69 0.90 4.32 -13.62
N GLU A 70 0.70 4.49 -14.91
CA GLU A 70 -0.38 3.87 -15.65
C GLU A 70 0.14 2.57 -16.28
N TRP A 71 -0.48 1.44 -15.97
CA TRP A 71 -0.09 0.15 -16.55
C TRP A 71 -1.10 -0.28 -17.62
N ASP A 72 -0.67 -0.25 -18.89
CA ASP A 72 -1.42 -0.83 -20.01
C ASP A 72 -1.17 -2.35 -20.03
N THR A 73 -2.14 -3.11 -19.53
CA THR A 73 -2.03 -4.57 -19.45
C THR A 73 -2.09 -5.27 -20.81
N ARG A 74 -2.59 -4.59 -21.86
CA ARG A 74 -2.63 -5.14 -23.23
C ARG A 74 -1.28 -5.03 -23.91
N LYS A 75 -0.62 -3.90 -23.73
CA LYS A 75 0.71 -3.66 -24.31
C LYS A 75 1.83 -4.11 -23.38
N ASN A 76 1.51 -4.41 -22.13
CA ASN A 76 2.46 -4.69 -21.07
C ASN A 76 3.48 -3.55 -20.91
N VAL A 77 2.98 -2.30 -20.93
CA VAL A 77 3.80 -1.08 -20.88
C VAL A 77 3.35 -0.25 -19.69
N PHE A 78 4.32 0.30 -18.95
CA PHE A 78 4.10 1.33 -17.95
C PHE A 78 4.32 2.71 -18.57
N SER A 79 3.41 3.65 -18.31
CA SER A 79 3.51 5.05 -18.70
C SER A 79 3.31 5.97 -17.50
N PHE A 80 3.76 7.22 -17.64
CA PHE A 80 3.46 8.29 -16.69
C PHE A 80 3.29 9.59 -17.46
N SER A 81 2.40 10.47 -17.00
CA SER A 81 2.22 11.80 -17.59
C SER A 81 3.10 12.84 -16.89
N LYS A 82 3.50 13.87 -17.65
CA LYS A 82 4.09 15.08 -17.06
C LYS A 82 3.13 15.71 -16.05
N GLN A 83 1.83 15.62 -16.29
CA GLN A 83 0.81 16.13 -15.39
C GLN A 83 0.84 15.40 -14.04
N ASP A 84 0.93 14.06 -14.03
CA ASP A 84 1.04 13.26 -12.81
C ASP A 84 2.27 13.67 -11.97
N ILE A 85 3.40 13.97 -12.64
CA ILE A 85 4.61 14.46 -11.97
C ILE A 85 4.37 15.81 -11.29
N ILE A 86 3.69 16.74 -11.98
CA ILE A 86 3.40 18.08 -11.45
C ILE A 86 2.46 17.97 -10.26
N GLU A 87 1.38 17.20 -10.38
CA GLU A 87 0.42 16.97 -9.30
C GLU A 87 1.08 16.34 -8.09
N ARG A 88 1.94 15.32 -8.29
CA ARG A 88 2.70 14.71 -7.20
C ARG A 88 3.64 15.70 -6.52
N LYS A 89 4.27 16.60 -7.28
CA LYS A 89 5.12 17.65 -6.70
C LYS A 89 4.31 18.61 -5.83
N THR A 90 3.15 19.06 -6.29
CA THR A 90 2.26 19.93 -5.52
C THR A 90 1.73 19.22 -4.28
N PHE A 91 1.33 17.95 -4.40
CA PHE A 91 0.90 17.13 -3.27
C PHE A 91 2.00 17.00 -2.20
N VAL A 92 3.23 16.66 -2.61
CA VAL A 92 4.37 16.56 -1.69
C VAL A 92 4.68 17.91 -1.03
N GLN A 93 4.61 19.02 -1.78
CA GLN A 93 4.79 20.36 -1.22
C GLN A 93 3.74 20.67 -0.15
N ASN A 94 2.48 20.36 -0.40
CA ASN A 94 1.39 20.57 0.55
C ASN A 94 1.58 19.73 1.82
N LEU A 95 1.97 18.45 1.68
CA LEU A 95 2.28 17.59 2.82
C LEU A 95 3.45 18.10 3.65
N VAL A 96 4.52 18.54 2.99
CA VAL A 96 5.69 19.10 3.69
C VAL A 96 5.29 20.37 4.46
N ALA A 97 4.47 21.24 3.86
CA ALA A 97 3.97 22.43 4.53
C ALA A 97 3.11 22.08 5.75
N GLU A 98 2.20 21.11 5.64
CA GLU A 98 1.36 20.65 6.75
C GLU A 98 2.20 20.08 7.90
N ILE A 99 3.21 19.26 7.60
CA ILE A 99 4.10 18.69 8.62
C ILE A 99 4.91 19.80 9.31
N GLN A 100 5.40 20.79 8.56
CA GLN A 100 6.13 21.95 9.11
C GLN A 100 5.24 22.88 9.93
N GLU A 101 3.94 22.95 9.63
CA GLU A 101 2.96 23.68 10.43
C GLU A 101 2.66 22.97 11.75
N LYS A 102 2.53 21.63 11.71
CA LYS A 102 2.15 20.81 12.88
C LYS A 102 3.32 20.45 13.79
N THR A 103 4.56 20.46 13.30
CA THR A 103 5.72 19.98 14.05
C THR A 103 6.94 20.89 13.86
N SER A 104 7.74 21.05 14.92
CA SER A 104 9.01 21.77 14.82
C SER A 104 10.08 20.88 14.15
N PRO A 105 10.85 21.38 13.18
CA PRO A 105 11.99 20.64 12.63
C PRO A 105 13.02 20.20 13.68
N GLU A 106 13.06 20.86 14.85
CA GLU A 106 13.95 20.53 15.96
C GLU A 106 13.68 19.16 16.58
N VAL A 107 12.44 18.65 16.46
CA VAL A 107 12.08 17.32 16.97
C VAL A 107 12.18 16.23 15.89
N TRP A 108 12.56 16.59 14.66
CA TRP A 108 12.72 15.63 13.57
C TRP A 108 14.04 14.87 13.72
N ASN A 109 13.96 13.56 13.68
CA ASN A 109 15.10 12.67 13.82
C ASN A 109 15.23 11.79 12.58
N HIS A 110 16.45 11.63 12.09
CA HIS A 110 16.72 10.73 10.97
C HIS A 110 16.58 9.27 11.41
N CYS A 111 15.69 8.52 10.75
CA CYS A 111 15.57 7.08 10.92
C CYS A 111 16.46 6.36 9.88
N PRO A 112 17.54 5.67 10.29
CA PRO A 112 18.37 4.90 9.37
C PRO A 112 17.56 3.83 8.64
N GLY A 113 17.90 3.53 7.38
CA GLY A 113 17.16 2.54 6.58
C GLY A 113 17.11 1.13 7.19
N CYS A 114 18.09 0.73 8.02
CA CYS A 114 18.05 -0.53 8.75
C CYS A 114 17.01 -0.56 9.89
N GLU A 115 16.60 0.61 10.37
CA GLU A 115 15.60 0.83 11.41
C GLU A 115 14.23 1.25 10.83
N ASN A 116 14.16 1.58 9.54
CA ASN A 116 12.89 1.83 8.87
C ASN A 116 12.21 0.49 8.51
N PRO A 117 11.07 0.13 9.12
CA PRO A 117 10.38 -1.12 8.80
C PRO A 117 9.95 -1.18 7.33
N ALA A 118 9.61 -0.05 6.70
CA ALA A 118 9.24 -0.02 5.28
C ALA A 118 10.42 -0.30 4.33
N ASP A 119 11.65 0.08 4.72
CA ASP A 119 12.85 -0.20 3.92
C ASP A 119 13.11 -1.71 3.80
N LYS A 120 12.78 -2.49 4.85
CA LYS A 120 12.98 -3.95 4.83
C LYS A 120 12.21 -4.56 3.67
N ILE A 121 10.91 -4.29 3.55
CA ILE A 121 10.09 -4.86 2.47
C ILE A 121 10.40 -4.27 1.09
N THR A 122 10.78 -2.99 1.01
CA THR A 122 11.01 -2.30 -0.29
C THR A 122 12.37 -2.59 -0.90
N ARG A 123 13.40 -2.93 -0.11
CA ARG A 123 14.74 -3.28 -0.62
C ARG A 123 14.90 -4.76 -1.01
N GLY A 124 13.83 -5.55 -0.91
CA GLY A 124 13.82 -6.95 -1.28
C GLY A 124 14.39 -7.85 -0.18
N LEU A 125 13.53 -8.26 0.75
CA LEU A 125 13.86 -9.36 1.66
C LEU A 125 13.95 -10.66 0.87
N SER A 126 15.03 -11.41 1.10
CA SER A 126 15.21 -12.75 0.52
C SER A 126 14.10 -13.73 0.95
N SER A 127 13.45 -13.46 2.10
CA SER A 127 12.29 -14.22 2.56
C SER A 127 11.47 -13.43 3.57
N VAL A 128 10.13 -13.47 3.44
CA VAL A 128 9.19 -12.90 4.44
C VAL A 128 9.34 -13.57 5.81
N LYS A 129 9.90 -14.78 5.88
CA LYS A 129 10.16 -15.49 7.16
C LYS A 129 11.02 -14.69 8.13
N TYR A 130 11.90 -13.82 7.63
CA TYR A 130 12.73 -12.98 8.49
C TYR A 130 11.91 -11.93 9.25
N LEU A 131 10.75 -11.51 8.73
CA LEU A 131 9.88 -10.53 9.40
C LEU A 131 9.17 -11.11 10.62
N VAL A 132 8.97 -12.43 10.68
CA VAL A 132 8.23 -13.07 11.79
C VAL A 132 8.88 -12.76 13.13
N ASN A 133 10.21 -12.67 13.18
CA ASN A 133 10.97 -12.40 14.40
C ASN A 133 11.63 -11.00 14.42
N ASP A 134 11.33 -10.14 13.44
CA ASP A 134 11.97 -8.83 13.31
C ASP A 134 11.37 -7.82 14.30
N GLN A 135 12.17 -7.39 15.26
CA GLN A 135 11.71 -6.49 16.33
C GLN A 135 11.35 -5.10 15.81
N VAL A 136 12.08 -4.58 14.82
CA VAL A 136 11.83 -3.25 14.25
C VAL A 136 10.53 -3.26 13.45
N TRP A 137 10.23 -4.35 12.75
CA TRP A 137 8.98 -4.52 12.00
C TRP A 137 7.75 -4.50 12.92
N TRP A 138 7.80 -5.22 14.04
CA TRP A 138 6.64 -5.37 14.93
C TRP A 138 6.52 -4.27 16.00
N HIS A 139 7.65 -3.72 16.46
CA HIS A 139 7.66 -2.76 17.57
C HIS A 139 8.04 -1.34 17.14
N GLY A 140 8.52 -1.16 15.91
CA GLY A 140 8.99 0.11 15.38
C GLY A 140 10.48 0.38 15.68
N PRO A 141 11.03 1.49 15.15
CA PRO A 141 12.40 1.89 15.41
C PRO A 141 12.60 2.32 16.88
N PRO A 142 13.77 2.05 17.49
CA PRO A 142 14.08 2.45 18.87
C PRO A 142 13.88 3.95 19.13
N LEU A 143 14.16 4.78 18.11
CA LEU A 143 13.96 6.22 18.13
C LEU A 143 12.54 6.65 18.52
N LEU A 144 11.51 5.89 18.15
CA LEU A 144 10.12 6.20 18.48
C LEU A 144 9.69 5.59 19.83
N ILE A 145 10.35 4.53 20.27
CA ILE A 145 10.01 3.77 21.49
C ILE A 145 10.67 4.40 22.73
N GLN A 146 11.86 4.99 22.58
CA GLN A 146 12.64 5.52 23.71
C GLN A 146 12.24 6.93 24.16
N GLN A 147 11.25 7.56 23.52
CA GLN A 147 10.74 8.88 23.94
C GLN A 147 9.77 8.76 25.12
N GLY A 148 10.32 8.54 26.31
CA GLY A 148 9.70 9.12 27.49
C GLY A 148 9.89 10.64 27.45
N THR A 149 8.78 11.39 27.56
CA THR A 149 8.66 12.86 27.67
C THR A 149 8.68 13.70 26.38
N SER A 150 7.55 14.41 26.19
CA SER A 150 7.33 15.63 25.40
C SER A 150 7.14 15.52 23.87
N CYS A 151 6.30 14.62 23.38
CA CYS A 151 5.45 15.01 22.24
C CYS A 151 4.30 15.83 22.82
N VAL A 152 4.12 17.09 22.40
CA VAL A 152 3.06 17.97 22.92
C VAL A 152 1.72 17.25 22.77
N SER A 153 1.14 16.84 23.90
CA SER A 153 -0.20 16.29 23.95
C SER A 153 -1.19 17.43 23.71
N SER A 154 -1.49 17.69 22.44
CA SER A 154 -2.77 18.28 22.05
C SER A 154 -3.62 17.23 21.36
N TYR A 155 -3.65 16.01 21.92
CA TYR A 155 -4.79 15.11 21.70
C TYR A 155 -5.96 15.79 22.41
N ASP A 156 -6.84 16.41 21.63
CA ASP A 156 -8.13 16.87 22.13
C ASP A 156 -8.93 15.61 22.46
N GLU A 157 -9.20 15.36 23.74
CA GLU A 157 -9.97 14.19 24.21
C GLU A 157 -11.41 14.15 23.68
N SER A 158 -11.83 15.14 22.88
CA SER A 158 -13.11 15.16 22.18
C SER A 158 -13.14 14.39 20.86
N ASP A 159 -12.00 13.90 20.35
CA ASP A 159 -11.98 13.06 19.15
C ASP A 159 -12.48 11.63 19.45
N PRO A 160 -13.57 11.16 18.82
CA PRO A 160 -14.10 9.84 19.09
C PRO A 160 -13.10 8.77 18.66
N ASN A 161 -12.85 7.82 19.57
CA ASN A 161 -11.96 6.69 19.39
C ASN A 161 -12.19 6.03 18.00
N PRO A 162 -11.18 6.01 17.10
CA PRO A 162 -11.32 5.39 15.78
C PRO A 162 -11.70 3.90 15.82
N LEU A 163 -11.46 3.23 16.96
CA LEU A 163 -11.80 1.82 17.17
C LEU A 163 -13.25 1.59 17.62
N SER A 164 -14.02 2.62 17.97
CA SER A 164 -15.42 2.44 18.37
C SER A 164 -16.39 2.28 17.19
N ILE A 165 -15.94 2.55 15.96
CA ILE A 165 -16.77 2.48 14.74
C ILE A 165 -16.74 1.07 14.13
N ALA A 166 -15.83 0.19 14.57
CA ALA A 166 -15.65 -1.14 14.00
C ALA A 166 -16.46 -2.25 14.70
N SER A 167 -17.56 -1.92 15.38
CA SER A 167 -18.34 -2.89 16.18
C SER A 167 -19.86 -2.83 15.99
N GLU A 168 -20.35 -2.32 14.86
CA GLU A 168 -21.76 -2.49 14.45
C GLU A 168 -21.87 -3.20 13.10
#